data_AF-A0A6P3BDA3-F1
#
_entry.id   AF-A0A6P3BDA3-F1
#
_cell.length_a   1.000
_cell.length_b   1.000
_cell.length_c   1.000
_cell.angle_alpha   90.00
_cell.angle_beta   90.00
_cell.angle_gamma   90.00
#
_symmetry.space_group_name_H-M   'P 1'
#
loop_
_entity.id
_entity.type
_entity.pdbx_description
1 polymer ?
#
loop_
_entity_poly.entity_id
_entity_poly.type
_entity_poly.pdbx_seq_one_letter_code
_entity_poly.pdbx_strand_id
1 'polypeptide(L)'
;MSDHPSYIRLPLSLSDSALVVVPPSLDDDEFAAHQVEFIKCVFSYSAYLRERERETPVSDSFLIAFVSLFEAIDANAPEDARRCALQLQQILRMLVTGPDGISPEPSIPPAF
;
A
#
# COMPACT_ATOMS: atom_id res chain seq x y z
N MET A 1 -10.67 -30.19 11.56
CA MET A 1 -9.99 -29.25 10.64
C MET A 1 -8.52 -29.32 11.01
N SER A 2 -7.66 -29.79 10.12
CA SER A 2 -6.23 -29.85 10.42
C SER A 2 -5.68 -28.43 10.35
N ASP A 3 -5.36 -27.87 11.52
CA ASP A 3 -4.70 -26.58 11.67
C ASP A 3 -3.25 -26.71 11.20
N HIS A 4 -3.07 -26.78 9.89
CA HIS A 4 -1.75 -26.69 9.29
C HIS A 4 -1.38 -25.20 9.25
N PRO A 5 -0.25 -24.80 9.87
CA PRO A 5 0.19 -23.42 9.81
C PRO A 5 0.33 -23.01 8.34
N SER A 6 -0.31 -21.91 7.98
CA SER A 6 -0.09 -21.27 6.69
C SER A 6 1.18 -20.44 6.77
N TYR A 7 1.91 -20.34 5.66
CA TYR A 7 3.17 -19.62 5.60
C TYR A 7 3.17 -18.65 4.43
N ILE A 8 3.77 -17.48 4.65
CA ILE A 8 4.01 -16.48 3.61
C ILE A 8 5.49 -16.13 3.51
N ARG A 9 5.93 -15.78 2.32
CA ARG A 9 7.21 -15.14 2.05
C ARG A 9 7.09 -13.64 2.35
N LEU A 10 8.09 -13.08 3.02
CA LEU A 10 8.20 -11.63 3.14
C LEU A 10 8.96 -11.06 1.94
N PRO A 11 8.78 -9.77 1.63
CA PRO A 11 9.65 -9.07 0.70
C PRO A 11 11.13 -9.26 1.04
N LEU A 12 11.96 -9.47 0.00
CA LEU A 12 13.42 -9.66 0.16
C LEU A 12 14.09 -8.45 0.85
N SER A 13 13.51 -7.26 0.67
CA SER A 13 13.93 -6.02 1.32
C SER A 13 13.78 -6.05 2.85
N LEU A 14 12.97 -6.96 3.39
CA LEU A 14 12.63 -7.04 4.81
C LEU A 14 13.18 -8.29 5.53
N SER A 15 13.45 -9.38 4.81
CA SER A 15 13.95 -10.62 5.41
C SER A 15 14.71 -11.49 4.40
N ASP A 16 15.90 -11.95 4.80
CA ASP A 16 16.68 -12.95 4.07
C ASP A 16 16.13 -14.39 4.24
N SER A 17 15.22 -14.60 5.19
CA SER A 17 14.61 -15.92 5.51
C SER A 17 13.24 -16.11 4.87
N ALA A 18 12.99 -17.33 4.38
CA ALA A 18 12.09 -17.64 3.28
C ALA A 18 10.58 -17.73 3.61
N LEU A 19 10.17 -17.94 4.86
CA LEU A 19 8.76 -18.17 5.21
C LEU A 19 8.43 -17.73 6.65
N VAL A 20 7.31 -17.04 6.83
CA VAL A 20 6.75 -16.57 8.11
C VAL A 20 5.37 -17.20 8.30
N VAL A 21 5.07 -17.62 9.53
CA VAL A 21 3.78 -18.21 9.88
C VAL A 21 2.69 -17.13 9.82
N VAL A 22 1.60 -17.43 9.11
CA VAL A 22 0.39 -16.61 9.10
C VAL A 22 -0.38 -16.87 10.38
N PRO A 23 -0.79 -15.82 11.13
CA PRO A 23 -1.71 -15.96 12.25
C PRO A 23 -3.01 -16.68 11.84
N PRO A 24 -3.76 -17.24 12.80
CA PRO A 24 -5.07 -17.82 12.51
C PRO A 24 -6.02 -16.79 11.86
N SER A 25 -7.09 -17.27 11.24
CA SER A 25 -8.12 -16.41 10.65
C SER A 25 -8.69 -15.45 11.71
N LEU A 26 -8.79 -14.18 11.35
CA LEU A 26 -9.36 -13.13 12.19
C LEU A 26 -10.87 -13.10 12.07
N ASP A 27 -11.55 -12.70 13.14
CA ASP A 27 -12.94 -12.22 13.07
C ASP A 27 -13.02 -10.75 12.58
N ASP A 28 -14.24 -10.25 12.38
CA ASP A 28 -14.48 -8.90 11.83
C ASP A 28 -13.96 -7.78 12.76
N ASP A 29 -14.07 -7.96 14.08
CA ASP A 29 -13.64 -6.97 15.07
C ASP A 29 -12.12 -6.94 15.18
N GLU A 30 -11.49 -8.11 15.18
CA GLU A 30 -10.04 -8.27 15.12
C GLU A 30 -9.49 -7.66 13.82
N PHE A 31 -10.12 -7.93 12.69
CA PHE A 31 -9.72 -7.37 11.40
C PHE A 31 -9.77 -5.84 11.41
N ALA A 32 -10.85 -5.25 11.94
CA ALA A 32 -10.96 -3.80 12.05
C ALA A 32 -9.88 -3.20 12.97
N ALA A 33 -9.59 -3.85 14.10
CA ALA A 33 -8.52 -3.42 15.01
C ALA A 33 -7.15 -3.48 14.32
N HIS A 34 -6.86 -4.55 13.59
CA HIS A 34 -5.61 -4.70 12.84
C HIS A 34 -5.46 -3.65 11.72
N GLN A 35 -6.54 -3.26 11.05
CA GLN A 35 -6.49 -2.15 10.08
C GLN A 35 -6.09 -0.83 10.74
N VAL A 36 -6.65 -0.52 11.91
CA VAL A 36 -6.31 0.70 12.65
C VAL A 36 -4.83 0.68 13.04
N GLU A 37 -4.32 -0.45 13.54
CA GLU A 37 -2.91 -0.57 13.90
C GLU A 37 -1.99 -0.46 12.68
N PHE A 38 -2.34 -1.07 11.55
CA PHE A 38 -1.58 -0.91 10.30
C PHE A 38 -1.46 0.57 9.90
N ILE A 39 -2.57 1.31 9.93
CA ILE A 39 -2.58 2.75 9.59
C ILE A 39 -1.68 3.54 10.55
N LYS A 40 -1.76 3.27 11.86
CA LYS A 40 -0.88 3.89 12.86
C LYS A 40 0.60 3.61 12.58
N CYS A 41 0.95 2.40 12.18
CA CYS A 41 2.32 2.04 11.81
C CYS A 41 2.83 2.86 10.62
N VAL A 42 2.01 3.03 9.57
CA VAL A 42 2.37 3.86 8.40
C VAL A 42 2.66 5.31 8.81
N PHE A 43 1.84 5.91 9.67
CA PHE A 43 2.07 7.26 10.17
C PHE A 43 3.27 7.38 11.12
N SER A 44 3.58 6.31 11.86
CA SER A 44 4.78 6.24 12.69
C SER A 44 6.05 6.25 11.82
N TYR A 45 6.02 5.58 10.66
CA TYR A 45 7.10 5.68 9.67
C TYR A 45 7.23 7.10 9.11
N SER A 46 6.13 7.80 8.86
CA SER A 46 6.20 9.21 8.48
C SER A 46 6.89 10.06 9.55
N ALA A 47 6.61 9.82 10.84
CA ALA A 47 7.25 10.54 11.95
C ALA A 47 8.76 10.28 11.97
N TYR A 48 9.17 9.02 11.83
CA TYR A 48 10.58 8.64 11.72
C TYR A 48 11.29 9.27 10.51
N LEU A 49 10.66 9.32 9.35
CA LEU A 49 11.24 9.96 8.15
C LEU A 49 11.35 11.47 8.32
N ARG A 50 10.42 12.09 9.05
CA ARG A 50 10.47 13.52 9.37
C ARG A 50 11.65 13.87 10.26
N GLU A 51 11.96 13.05 11.26
CA GLU A 51 13.15 13.20 12.11
C GLU A 51 14.46 13.12 11.31
N ARG A 52 14.41 12.56 10.10
CA ARG A 52 15.55 12.43 9.17
C ARG A 52 15.53 13.50 8.07
N GLU A 53 14.75 14.56 8.25
CA GLU A 53 14.69 15.70 7.33
C GLU A 53 14.31 15.31 5.88
N ARG A 54 13.52 14.23 5.72
CA ARG A 54 12.95 13.90 4.40
C ARG A 54 11.98 14.99 3.98
N GLU A 55 12.02 15.35 2.71
CA GLU A 55 11.19 16.41 2.12
C GLU A 55 9.69 16.07 2.15
N THR A 56 9.34 14.81 1.84
CA THR A 56 7.95 14.35 1.73
C THR A 56 7.67 13.11 2.58
N PRO A 57 7.81 13.17 3.93
CA PRO A 57 7.87 11.99 4.79
C PRO A 57 6.56 11.20 4.82
N VAL A 58 5.41 11.86 4.63
CA VAL A 58 4.10 11.19 4.53
C VAL A 58 3.98 10.46 3.20
N SER A 59 4.23 11.13 2.07
CA SER A 59 4.18 10.50 0.75
C SER A 59 5.14 9.31 0.67
N ASP A 60 6.37 9.48 1.19
CA ASP A 60 7.38 8.44 1.23
C ASP A 60 6.92 7.20 2.02
N SER A 61 6.35 7.40 3.22
CA SER A 61 5.91 6.26 4.05
C SER A 61 4.75 5.50 3.42
N PHE A 62 3.80 6.20 2.81
CA PHE A 62 2.68 5.57 2.09
C PHE A 62 3.18 4.80 0.86
N LEU A 63 4.09 5.37 0.07
CA LEU A 63 4.69 4.69 -1.07
C LEU A 63 5.45 3.41 -0.64
N ILE A 64 6.24 3.49 0.43
CA ILE A 64 6.94 2.31 0.98
C ILE A 64 5.95 1.23 1.40
N ALA A 65 4.85 1.59 2.06
CA ALA A 65 3.82 0.64 2.46
C ALA A 65 3.18 -0.07 1.24
N PHE A 66 2.84 0.68 0.18
CA PHE A 66 2.30 0.10 -1.05
C PHE A 66 3.30 -0.84 -1.73
N VAL A 67 4.55 -0.42 -1.88
CA VAL A 67 5.60 -1.25 -2.48
C VAL A 67 5.77 -2.56 -1.71
N SER A 68 5.84 -2.47 -0.37
CA SER A 68 6.02 -3.64 0.49
C SER A 68 4.85 -4.63 0.37
N LEU A 69 3.61 -4.13 0.28
CA LEU A 69 2.42 -4.95 0.04
C LEU A 69 2.48 -5.62 -1.34
N PHE A 70 2.88 -4.91 -2.39
CA PHE A 70 2.99 -5.51 -3.73
C PHE A 70 4.05 -6.58 -3.81
N GLU A 71 5.23 -6.35 -3.23
CA GLU A 71 6.29 -7.35 -3.15
C GLU A 71 5.82 -8.59 -2.37
N ALA A 72 5.07 -8.40 -1.28
CA ALA A 72 4.53 -9.51 -0.50
C ALA A 72 3.47 -10.31 -1.28
N ILE A 73 2.56 -9.66 -2.01
CA ILE A 73 1.55 -10.38 -2.80
C ILE A 73 2.24 -11.09 -3.98
N ASP A 74 3.18 -10.46 -4.69
CA ASP A 74 3.89 -11.09 -5.81
C ASP A 74 4.68 -12.33 -5.36
N ALA A 75 5.30 -12.29 -4.18
CA ALA A 75 6.05 -13.42 -3.63
C ALA A 75 5.19 -14.62 -3.21
N ASN A 76 3.89 -14.44 -2.99
CA ASN A 76 3.00 -15.46 -2.41
C ASN A 76 1.83 -15.89 -3.32
N ALA A 77 1.31 -14.96 -4.11
CA ALA A 77 0.16 -15.17 -5.00
C ALA A 77 0.30 -14.32 -6.28
N PRO A 78 1.20 -14.68 -7.21
CA PRO A 78 1.51 -13.88 -8.39
C PRO A 78 0.30 -13.57 -9.28
N GLU A 79 -0.66 -14.50 -9.39
CA GLU A 79 -1.90 -14.28 -10.14
C GLU A 79 -2.76 -13.20 -9.50
N ASP A 80 -2.85 -13.20 -8.16
CA ASP A 80 -3.59 -12.18 -7.42
C ASP A 80 -2.84 -10.85 -7.39
N ALA A 81 -1.50 -10.87 -7.38
CA ALA A 81 -0.69 -9.67 -7.55
C ALA A 81 -1.02 -8.95 -8.87
N ARG A 82 -1.10 -9.71 -9.97
CA ARG A 82 -1.48 -9.17 -11.30
C ARG A 82 -2.88 -8.58 -11.28
N ARG A 83 -3.85 -9.27 -10.68
CA ARG A 83 -5.24 -8.77 -10.55
C ARG A 83 -5.30 -7.49 -9.73
N CYS A 84 -4.64 -7.48 -8.57
CA CYS A 84 -4.57 -6.34 -7.67
C CYS A 84 -3.92 -5.13 -8.36
N ALA A 85 -2.80 -5.34 -9.08
CA ALA A 85 -2.14 -4.28 -9.83
C ALA A 85 -3.05 -3.66 -10.92
N LEU A 86 -3.80 -4.49 -11.66
CA LEU A 86 -4.74 -3.99 -12.67
C LEU A 86 -5.87 -3.17 -12.05
N GLN A 87 -6.44 -3.64 -10.93
CA GLN A 87 -7.48 -2.90 -10.21
C GLN A 87 -6.95 -1.58 -9.63
N LEU A 88 -5.75 -1.58 -9.04
CA LEU A 88 -5.15 -0.35 -8.53
C LEU A 88 -4.90 0.65 -9.66
N GLN A 89 -4.40 0.20 -10.82
CA GLN A 89 -4.22 1.09 -11.98
C GLN A 89 -5.53 1.76 -12.40
N GLN A 90 -6.66 1.05 -12.36
CA GLN A 90 -7.97 1.62 -12.66
C GLN A 90 -8.38 2.67 -11.62
N ILE A 91 -8.18 2.38 -10.33
CA ILE A 91 -8.46 3.32 -9.23
C ILE A 91 -7.62 4.59 -9.37
N LEU A 92 -6.31 4.44 -9.59
CA LEU A 92 -5.40 5.57 -9.73
C LEU A 92 -5.73 6.43 -10.96
N ARG A 93 -6.15 5.82 -12.08
CA ARG A 93 -6.65 6.59 -13.24
C ARG A 93 -7.87 7.43 -12.87
N MET A 94 -8.84 6.87 -12.15
CA MET A 94 -10.01 7.64 -11.71
C MET A 94 -9.64 8.80 -10.76
N LEU A 95 -8.68 8.58 -9.85
CA LEU A 95 -8.25 9.60 -8.90
C LEU A 95 -7.45 10.74 -9.56
N VAL A 96 -6.58 10.42 -10.53
CA VAL A 96 -5.71 11.39 -11.20
C VAL A 96 -6.47 12.22 -12.25
N THR A 97 -7.45 11.61 -12.92
CA THR A 97 -8.23 12.28 -13.96
C THR A 97 -9.38 13.13 -13.40
N GLY A 98 -9.70 12.99 -12.10
CA GLY A 98 -10.90 13.58 -11.50
C GLY A 98 -12.19 12.93 -12.05
N PRO A 99 -13.34 13.12 -11.38
CA PRO A 99 -14.62 12.60 -11.88
C PRO A 99 -15.07 13.22 -13.21
N ASP A 100 -14.48 14.36 -13.59
CA ASP A 100 -14.64 14.99 -14.90
C ASP A 100 -13.23 15.20 -15.49
N GLY A 101 -12.89 14.46 -16.54
CA GLY A 101 -11.59 14.50 -17.22
C GLY A 101 -11.29 15.81 -17.96
N ILE A 102 -11.28 16.94 -17.24
CA ILE A 102 -10.94 18.25 -17.75
C ILE A 102 -9.56 18.60 -17.18
N SER A 103 -8.52 18.45 -18.01
CA SER A 103 -7.26 19.15 -17.76
C SER A 103 -7.56 20.64 -17.62
N PRO A 104 -6.97 21.36 -16.65
CA PRO A 104 -7.14 22.80 -16.57
C PRO A 104 -6.59 23.42 -17.86
N GLU A 105 -7.50 23.91 -18.71
CA GLU A 105 -7.16 24.68 -19.89
C GLU A 105 -6.38 25.93 -19.43
N PRO A 106 -5.23 26.27 -20.05
CA PRO A 106 -4.47 27.43 -19.64
C PRO A 106 -5.32 28.69 -19.86
N SER A 107 -5.72 29.33 -18.77
CA SER A 107 -6.46 30.59 -18.77
C SER A 107 -5.68 31.65 -19.55
N ILE A 108 -6.10 31.95 -20.78
CA ILE A 108 -5.57 33.08 -21.54
C ILE A 108 -6.16 34.35 -20.90
N PRO A 109 -5.34 35.27 -20.35
CA PRO A 109 -5.86 36.53 -19.81
C PRO A 109 -6.46 37.40 -20.93
N PRO A 110 -7.52 38.19 -20.64
CA PRO A 110 -8.14 39.03 -21.65
C PRO A 110 -7.14 40.08 -22.15
N ALA A 111 -7.02 40.20 -23.47
CA ALA A 111 -6.28 41.28 -24.10
C ALA A 111 -6.97 42.62 -23.75
N PHE A 112 -6.18 43.56 -23.22
CA PHE A 112 -6.59 44.95 -23.01
C PHE A 112 -6.67 45.72 -24.33
#